data_AF-A0A9N9X436-F1
#
_entry.id   AF-A0A9N9X436-F1
#
_cell.length_a   1.000
_cell.length_b   1.000
_cell.length_c   1.000
_cell.angle_alpha   90.00
_cell.angle_beta   90.00
_cell.angle_gamma   90.00
#
_symmetry.space_group_name_H-M   'P 1'
#
loop_
_entity.id
_entity.type
_entity.pdbx_description
1 polymer ?
#
loop_
_entity_poly.entity_id
_entity_poly.type
_entity_poly.pdbx_seq_one_letter_code
_entity_poly.pdbx_strand_id
1 'polypeptide(L)'
;MYEIATCNFPKNLKQRSRTLTTIKGYNKTDENNELLNSSTLEDLMWILASTVEEVFADESTMPARLEPGSTWAAYNSLIIEVKPKNSVQVTAMQNLERINKYLQGNDKKLIVTLDLGLYRPVLQLQMALSQRNWFLVPGDLHIQMAQLGAIGNYIELTGIPEAWVESGLYSETTVKHILDGKPGRRSLKAHIVTVTSLSILLLESFFEKNHYLKEGCSAIAIEMRNIWKTKDRCDITTQSHSMRERLKDLDFPLKLENFFKEKSELSPTFKMVKNYMHMVFSMLAFARSTRNANWNLRIAALDDFTKYFFALDLRNYAFLCAWYISEVRSLEILDHETLTQLKSGNWYPNKSNNPFCCLGVDEALEQENRRLKVLGGIVGITRRQQTLTKYFLASPEIAKLTRQADVVSSSSNKAMHHEVNNAISTRQNRNVIALLQCLSSYTNPFQ
;
A
#
# COMPACT_ATOMS: atom_id res chain seq x y z
N MET A 1 -22.19 -35.65 42.91
CA MET A 1 -22.51 -34.70 41.82
C MET A 1 -21.77 -33.40 42.17
N TYR A 2 -20.43 -33.31 42.14
CA TYR A 2 -19.46 -33.41 41.03
C TYR A 2 -19.86 -32.57 39.81
N GLU A 3 -19.05 -31.67 39.26
CA GLU A 3 -17.88 -30.87 39.71
C GLU A 3 -17.55 -29.97 38.51
N ILE A 4 -17.25 -28.70 38.76
CA ILE A 4 -16.74 -27.77 37.75
C ILE A 4 -15.22 -28.00 37.66
N ALA A 5 -14.76 -28.65 36.59
CA ALA A 5 -13.35 -28.83 36.32
C ALA A 5 -12.75 -27.58 35.66
N THR A 6 -12.17 -26.73 36.50
CA THR A 6 -11.16 -25.74 36.13
C THR A 6 -9.91 -26.42 35.59
N CYS A 7 -9.50 -26.13 34.35
CA CYS A 7 -8.15 -26.43 33.90
C CYS A 7 -7.18 -25.35 34.38
N ASN A 8 -6.35 -25.77 35.34
CA ASN A 8 -5.27 -25.03 35.98
C ASN A 8 -4.22 -24.52 34.98
N PHE A 9 -4.06 -23.21 34.89
CA PHE A 9 -2.78 -22.62 34.50
C PHE A 9 -1.77 -22.84 35.64
N PRO A 10 -0.54 -23.32 35.37
CA PRO A 10 0.44 -23.53 36.41
C PRO A 10 0.81 -22.20 37.09
N LYS A 11 0.37 -22.09 38.35
CA LYS A 11 0.81 -21.08 39.33
C LYS A 11 2.28 -21.34 39.68
N ASN A 12 3.22 -20.90 38.85
CA ASN A 12 4.62 -20.73 39.24
C ASN A 12 5.33 -19.76 38.29
N LEU A 13 4.96 -18.48 38.37
CA LEU A 13 5.78 -17.34 37.94
C LEU A 13 5.72 -16.23 39.01
N LYS A 14 5.81 -16.62 40.28
CA LYS A 14 6.16 -15.71 41.40
C LYS A 14 7.63 -15.91 41.76
N GLN A 15 8.54 -15.58 40.84
CA GLN A 15 9.92 -15.19 41.12
C GLN A 15 10.63 -14.80 39.81
N ARG A 16 10.37 -13.56 39.37
CA ARG A 16 11.34 -12.69 38.66
C ARG A 16 10.70 -11.30 38.45
N SER A 17 10.09 -10.77 39.51
CA SER A 17 9.97 -9.33 39.70
C SER A 17 11.19 -8.91 40.51
N ARG A 18 12.25 -8.47 39.81
CA ARG A 18 13.41 -7.69 40.28
C ARG A 18 14.51 -7.74 39.21
N THR A 19 14.29 -6.98 38.13
CA THR A 19 15.28 -6.21 37.33
C THR A 19 14.63 -5.75 36.02
N LEU A 20 13.61 -4.90 36.11
CA LEU A 20 13.32 -3.93 35.05
C LEU A 20 14.06 -2.65 35.43
N THR A 21 15.38 -2.72 35.35
CA THR A 21 16.24 -1.55 35.44
C THR A 21 16.17 -0.86 34.08
N THR A 22 15.39 0.21 34.02
CA THR A 22 15.68 1.39 33.19
C THR A 22 16.07 1.11 31.73
N ILE A 23 15.08 0.85 30.86
CA ILE A 23 15.22 1.20 29.44
C ILE A 23 15.13 2.72 29.37
N LYS A 24 16.28 3.37 29.59
CA LYS A 24 16.50 4.79 29.27
C LYS A 24 16.68 4.85 27.75
N GLY A 25 15.84 5.65 27.08
CA GLY A 25 16.02 5.99 25.67
C GLY A 25 14.80 5.75 24.78
N TYR A 26 13.61 6.15 25.20
CA TYR A 26 12.55 6.50 24.25
C TYR A 26 11.98 7.84 24.71
N ASN A 27 12.41 8.92 24.08
CA ASN A 27 11.88 10.25 24.34
C ASN A 27 10.41 10.25 23.95
N LYS A 28 9.58 10.52 24.94
CA LYS A 28 8.12 10.46 24.90
C LYS A 28 7.49 11.72 24.27
N THR A 29 8.15 12.32 23.27
CA THR A 29 7.80 13.66 22.74
C THR A 29 7.33 13.67 21.27
N ASP A 30 7.38 12.56 20.53
CA ASP A 30 7.09 12.57 19.07
C ASP A 30 5.74 11.91 18.67
N GLU A 31 4.87 11.54 19.61
CA GLU A 31 3.63 10.78 19.33
C GLU A 31 2.50 11.57 18.64
N ASN A 32 2.71 12.81 18.18
CA ASN A 32 1.66 13.60 17.49
C ASN A 32 1.99 14.02 16.04
N ASN A 33 3.12 13.56 15.47
CA ASN A 33 3.68 14.12 14.22
C ASN A 33 3.68 13.15 13.03
N GLU A 34 2.59 12.42 12.80
CA GLU A 34 2.54 11.38 11.75
C GLU A 34 2.46 11.94 10.31
N LEU A 35 1.86 13.13 10.13
CA LEU A 35 1.64 13.75 8.80
C LEU A 35 2.89 14.39 8.18
N LEU A 36 4.00 14.51 8.93
CA LEU A 36 5.23 15.19 8.53
C LEU A 36 6.45 14.27 8.59
N ASN A 37 6.22 12.95 8.50
CA ASN A 37 7.31 12.03 8.21
C ASN A 37 7.98 12.42 6.87
N SER A 38 9.24 12.02 6.68
CA SER A 38 10.06 12.46 5.55
C SER A 38 9.42 12.20 4.19
N SER A 39 8.62 11.13 4.08
CA SER A 39 7.85 10.75 2.90
C SER A 39 6.66 11.65 2.61
N THR A 40 5.87 12.01 3.62
CA THR A 40 4.66 12.84 3.42
C THR A 40 5.02 14.27 3.03
N LEU A 41 6.16 14.78 3.50
CA LEU A 41 6.69 16.06 3.03
C LEU A 41 7.05 16.02 1.53
N GLU A 42 7.66 14.93 1.03
CA GLU A 42 7.92 14.77 -0.41
C GLU A 42 6.63 14.71 -1.23
N ASP A 43 5.61 14.03 -0.70
CA ASP A 43 4.32 13.90 -1.35
C ASP A 43 3.60 15.27 -1.42
N LEU A 44 3.65 16.06 -0.34
CA LEU A 44 3.18 17.46 -0.32
C LEU A 44 4.01 18.39 -1.21
N MET A 45 5.31 18.17 -1.31
CA MET A 45 6.19 18.91 -2.24
C MET A 45 5.80 18.65 -3.69
N TRP A 46 5.49 17.40 -4.03
CA TRP A 46 4.99 17.06 -5.36
C TRP A 46 3.68 17.77 -5.68
N ILE A 47 2.77 17.80 -4.71
CA ILE A 47 1.50 18.51 -4.85
C ILE A 47 1.75 20.00 -5.01
N LEU A 48 2.60 20.61 -4.19
CA LEU A 48 3.01 22.02 -4.33
C LEU A 48 3.57 22.30 -5.73
N ALA A 49 4.47 21.45 -6.24
CA ALA A 49 5.03 21.58 -7.58
C ALA A 49 3.98 21.44 -8.70
N SER A 50 2.94 20.64 -8.46
CA SER A 50 1.85 20.37 -9.42
C SER A 50 0.77 21.45 -9.40
N THR A 51 0.45 22.03 -8.23
CA THR A 51 -0.56 23.10 -8.07
C THR A 51 -0.21 24.42 -8.75
N VAL A 52 1.09 24.71 -8.92
CA VAL A 52 1.56 25.92 -9.61
C VAL A 52 1.21 25.91 -11.12
N GLU A 53 0.83 24.78 -11.71
CA GLU A 53 0.28 24.74 -13.08
C GLU A 53 -1.18 25.22 -13.18
N GLU A 54 -2.03 24.94 -12.19
CA GLU A 54 -3.49 24.90 -12.43
C GLU A 54 -4.22 26.22 -12.14
N VAL A 55 -3.58 27.19 -11.47
CA VAL A 55 -4.21 28.51 -11.23
C VAL A 55 -4.18 29.43 -12.46
N PHE A 56 -3.43 29.09 -13.54
CA PHE A 56 -3.22 30.00 -14.68
C PHE A 56 -3.18 29.34 -16.08
N ALA A 57 -3.75 28.15 -16.27
CA ALA A 57 -3.81 27.53 -17.60
C ALA A 57 -5.23 27.61 -18.18
N ASP A 58 -5.33 28.40 -19.25
CA ASP A 58 -6.52 28.80 -20.02
C ASP A 58 -7.40 27.63 -20.51
N GLU A 59 -8.70 27.90 -20.57
CA GLU A 59 -9.75 26.99 -21.02
C GLU A 59 -9.70 26.80 -22.54
N SER A 60 -9.41 25.58 -23.03
CA SER A 60 -10.11 25.04 -24.21
C SER A 60 -9.67 23.63 -24.59
N THR A 61 -10.67 22.88 -25.07
CA THR A 61 -10.64 21.62 -25.83
C THR A 61 -10.75 20.29 -25.06
N MET A 62 -12.00 19.79 -25.02
CA MET A 62 -12.37 18.41 -24.68
C MET A 62 -12.49 17.54 -25.93
N PRO A 63 -12.00 16.28 -25.91
CA PRO A 63 -12.46 15.23 -26.83
C PRO A 63 -13.29 14.15 -26.13
N ALA A 64 -14.11 13.47 -26.94
CA ALA A 64 -15.30 12.69 -26.58
C ALA A 64 -15.10 11.41 -25.75
N ARG A 65 -16.20 11.02 -25.07
CA ARG A 65 -16.41 9.83 -24.23
C ARG A 65 -16.14 8.51 -24.98
N LEU A 66 -15.52 7.56 -24.27
CA LEU A 66 -15.47 6.14 -24.64
C LEU A 66 -16.32 5.33 -23.65
N GLU A 67 -17.17 4.47 -24.20
CA GLU A 67 -18.15 3.59 -23.55
C GLU A 67 -17.54 2.58 -22.55
N PRO A 68 -18.32 2.08 -21.56
CA PRO A 68 -17.82 1.23 -20.48
C PRO A 68 -17.74 -0.25 -20.87
N GLY A 69 -16.53 -0.82 -20.81
CA GLY A 69 -16.31 -2.27 -20.88
C GLY A 69 -16.49 -2.96 -19.52
N SER A 70 -17.24 -4.06 -19.53
CA SER A 70 -17.80 -4.81 -18.40
C SER A 70 -16.81 -5.48 -17.42
N THR A 71 -17.32 -5.70 -16.21
CA THR A 71 -16.77 -6.32 -14.99
C THR A 71 -16.30 -7.78 -15.11
N TRP A 72 -15.34 -8.16 -14.27
CA TRP A 72 -14.94 -9.55 -14.01
C TRP A 72 -15.17 -9.92 -12.53
N ALA A 73 -15.69 -11.12 -12.28
CA ALA A 73 -15.88 -11.72 -10.96
C ALA A 73 -14.63 -12.50 -10.51
N ALA A 74 -14.39 -12.56 -9.20
CA ALA A 74 -13.35 -13.40 -8.60
C ALA A 74 -13.97 -14.41 -7.61
N TYR A 75 -13.59 -15.67 -7.81
CA TYR A 75 -13.95 -16.82 -6.97
C TYR A 75 -13.16 -16.76 -5.66
N ASN A 76 -13.87 -16.76 -4.54
CA ASN A 76 -13.31 -16.71 -3.19
C ASN A 76 -13.30 -18.13 -2.63
N SER A 77 -12.13 -18.75 -2.45
CA SER A 77 -12.06 -20.04 -1.76
C SER A 77 -12.16 -19.82 -0.25
N LEU A 78 -13.38 -19.88 0.26
CA LEU A 78 -13.63 -20.18 1.66
C LEU A 78 -13.15 -21.60 1.94
N ILE A 79 -12.15 -21.75 2.80
CA ILE A 79 -11.97 -22.98 3.57
C ILE A 79 -11.75 -22.57 5.02
N ILE A 80 -12.81 -22.71 5.81
CA ILE A 80 -12.74 -22.92 7.25
C ILE A 80 -12.83 -24.43 7.45
N GLU A 81 -11.79 -25.04 8.00
CA GLU A 81 -11.85 -25.89 9.18
C GLU A 81 -10.46 -26.38 9.56
N VAL A 82 -10.12 -26.24 10.84
CA VAL A 82 -8.89 -26.76 11.43
C VAL A 82 -9.13 -28.21 11.82
N LYS A 83 -8.39 -29.17 11.23
CA LYS A 83 -7.93 -30.40 11.91
C LYS A 83 -6.56 -30.88 11.40
N PRO A 84 -5.77 -31.58 12.24
CA PRO A 84 -4.31 -31.53 12.20
C PRO A 84 -3.62 -32.70 11.44
N LYS A 85 -2.31 -32.50 11.21
CA LYS A 85 -1.24 -33.44 10.80
C LYS A 85 -1.07 -33.89 9.34
N ASN A 86 -2.02 -33.69 8.42
CA ASN A 86 -1.82 -33.99 6.98
C ASN A 86 -2.45 -32.93 6.05
N SER A 87 -2.32 -31.64 6.39
CA SER A 87 -2.89 -30.59 5.55
C SER A 87 -2.00 -30.29 4.33
N VAL A 88 -2.61 -29.89 3.21
CA VAL A 88 -1.89 -29.49 1.97
C VAL A 88 -0.81 -28.45 2.28
N GLN A 89 -1.07 -27.58 3.25
CA GLN A 89 -0.15 -26.55 3.71
C GLN A 89 1.10 -27.13 4.37
N VAL A 90 0.99 -28.19 5.19
CA VAL A 90 2.16 -28.85 5.80
C VAL A 90 3.05 -29.45 4.71
N THR A 91 2.46 -30.18 3.76
CA THR A 91 3.20 -30.76 2.64
C THR A 91 3.85 -29.68 1.78
N ALA A 92 3.15 -28.59 1.49
CA ALA A 92 3.69 -27.46 0.74
C ALA A 92 4.89 -26.83 1.45
N MET A 93 4.76 -26.54 2.76
CA MET A 93 5.83 -25.95 3.55
C MET A 93 7.05 -26.87 3.68
N GLN A 94 6.84 -28.18 3.87
CA GLN A 94 7.94 -29.15 3.88
C GLN A 94 8.68 -29.23 2.53
N ASN A 95 7.94 -29.16 1.42
CA ASN A 95 8.55 -29.13 0.09
C ASN A 95 9.33 -27.84 -0.15
N LEU A 96 8.79 -26.69 0.24
CA LEU A 96 9.51 -25.40 0.19
C LEU A 96 10.78 -25.44 1.03
N GLU A 97 10.73 -26.04 2.22
CA GLU A 97 11.90 -26.19 3.07
C GLU A 97 12.96 -27.10 2.44
N ARG A 98 12.56 -28.22 1.80
CA ARG A 98 13.50 -29.09 1.05
C ARG A 98 14.17 -28.34 -0.10
N ILE A 99 13.39 -27.56 -0.85
CA ILE A 99 13.92 -26.75 -1.96
C ILE A 99 14.89 -25.70 -1.41
N ASN A 100 14.54 -25.02 -0.31
CA ASN A 100 15.40 -24.02 0.29
C ASN A 100 16.73 -24.61 0.77
N LYS A 101 16.69 -25.78 1.43
CA LYS A 101 17.89 -26.51 1.85
C LYS A 101 18.78 -26.91 0.69
N TYR A 102 18.17 -27.34 -0.42
CA TYR A 102 18.90 -27.68 -1.64
C TYR A 102 19.58 -26.47 -2.28
N LEU A 103 18.91 -25.31 -2.33
CA LEU A 103 19.41 -24.11 -3.00
C LEU A 103 20.37 -23.27 -2.15
N GLN A 104 20.10 -23.16 -0.85
CA GLN A 104 20.79 -22.23 0.06
C GLN A 104 21.52 -22.90 1.23
N GLY A 105 21.41 -24.24 1.37
CA GLY A 105 22.00 -24.99 2.47
C GLY A 105 21.09 -25.09 3.70
N ASN A 106 21.53 -25.89 4.68
CA ASN A 106 20.70 -26.25 5.85
C ASN A 106 20.50 -25.13 6.88
N ASP A 107 21.41 -24.15 6.89
CA ASP A 107 21.46 -23.11 7.93
C ASP A 107 20.64 -21.86 7.58
N LYS A 108 20.13 -21.76 6.34
CA LYS A 108 19.33 -20.62 5.90
C LYS A 108 17.85 -20.80 6.20
N LYS A 109 17.27 -19.77 6.80
CA LYS A 109 15.84 -19.68 7.09
C LYS A 109 15.02 -19.66 5.80
N LEU A 110 13.88 -20.33 5.80
CA LEU A 110 12.90 -20.25 4.72
C LEU A 110 12.10 -18.97 4.89
N ILE A 111 12.33 -17.98 4.02
CA ILE A 111 11.49 -16.79 3.91
C ILE A 111 10.41 -17.07 2.87
N VAL A 112 9.14 -16.99 3.27
CA VAL A 112 8.01 -17.23 2.36
C VAL A 112 6.97 -16.14 2.48
N THR A 113 6.53 -15.59 1.35
CA THR A 113 5.38 -14.69 1.29
C THR A 113 4.11 -15.48 1.00
N LEU A 114 3.06 -15.22 1.76
CA LEU A 114 1.78 -15.93 1.65
C LEU A 114 0.66 -14.91 1.50
N ASP A 115 -0.33 -15.22 0.66
CA ASP A 115 -1.60 -14.48 0.72
C ASP A 115 -2.18 -14.55 2.14
N LEU A 116 -2.99 -13.56 2.53
CA LEU A 116 -3.50 -13.50 3.90
C LEU A 116 -4.42 -14.67 4.28
N GLY A 117 -5.07 -15.31 3.30
CA GLY A 117 -5.88 -16.51 3.51
C GLY A 117 -5.04 -17.73 3.90
N LEU A 118 -3.81 -17.85 3.37
CA LEU A 118 -2.84 -18.89 3.70
C LEU A 118 -1.91 -18.50 4.87
N TYR A 119 -1.64 -17.21 5.05
CA TYR A 119 -0.74 -16.70 6.08
C TYR A 119 -1.19 -17.14 7.47
N ARG A 120 -2.46 -16.93 7.81
CA ARG A 120 -3.00 -17.29 9.13
C ARG A 120 -2.93 -18.80 9.41
N PRO A 121 -3.41 -19.70 8.53
CA PRO A 121 -3.25 -21.14 8.71
C PRO A 121 -1.79 -21.59 8.84
N VAL A 122 -0.87 -21.04 8.04
CA VAL A 122 0.55 -21.42 8.11
C VAL A 122 1.21 -20.88 9.37
N LEU A 123 0.83 -19.70 9.85
CA LEU A 123 1.28 -19.17 11.13
C LEU A 123 0.82 -20.07 12.29
N GLN A 124 -0.44 -20.51 12.29
CA GLN A 124 -0.93 -21.47 13.29
C GLN A 124 -0.15 -22.79 13.25
N LEU A 125 0.18 -23.29 12.06
CA LEU A 125 1.03 -24.48 11.89
C LEU A 125 2.45 -24.24 12.43
N GLN A 126 3.05 -23.09 12.12
CA GLN A 126 4.38 -22.72 12.61
C GLN A 126 4.42 -22.74 14.14
N MET A 127 3.41 -22.14 14.80
CA MET A 127 3.29 -22.13 16.25
C MET A 127 3.09 -23.55 16.82
N ALA A 128 2.19 -24.33 16.22
CA ALA A 128 1.89 -25.69 16.68
C ALA A 128 3.09 -26.64 16.53
N LEU A 129 3.93 -26.45 15.51
CA LEU A 129 5.13 -27.24 15.27
C LEU A 129 6.37 -26.67 15.96
N SER A 130 6.26 -25.51 16.65
CA SER A 130 7.40 -24.76 17.17
C SER A 130 8.50 -24.54 16.12
N GLN A 131 8.10 -24.31 14.87
CA GLN A 131 9.00 -24.26 13.73
C GLN A 131 9.67 -22.89 13.63
N ARG A 132 10.97 -22.84 13.95
CA ARG A 132 11.76 -21.60 14.00
C ARG A 132 12.48 -21.28 12.70
N ASN A 133 12.58 -22.24 11.78
CA ASN A 133 13.29 -22.06 10.52
C ASN A 133 12.44 -21.41 9.42
N TRP A 134 11.19 -21.03 9.71
CA TRP A 134 10.33 -20.32 8.76
C TRP A 134 10.20 -18.86 9.17
N PHE A 135 10.26 -17.96 8.21
CA PHE A 135 9.87 -16.57 8.37
C PHE A 135 8.75 -16.26 7.39
N LEU A 136 7.57 -16.01 7.93
CA LEU A 136 6.36 -15.81 7.15
C LEU A 136 6.15 -14.32 6.91
N VAL A 137 6.02 -13.94 5.65
CA VAL A 137 5.71 -12.58 5.22
C VAL A 137 4.26 -12.53 4.72
N PRO A 138 3.40 -11.65 5.25
CA PRO A 138 2.06 -11.51 4.72
C PRO A 138 2.11 -10.78 3.38
N GLY A 139 1.34 -11.26 2.41
CA GLY A 139 1.24 -10.71 1.07
C GLY A 139 0.67 -9.30 1.04
N ASP A 140 1.16 -8.49 0.12
CA ASP A 140 0.86 -7.06 0.06
C ASP A 140 -0.52 -6.79 -0.54
N LEU A 141 -0.98 -7.60 -1.50
CA LEU A 141 -2.21 -7.33 -2.26
C LEU A 141 -3.45 -7.24 -1.36
N HIS A 142 -3.65 -8.23 -0.50
CA HIS A 142 -4.82 -8.26 0.37
C HIS A 142 -4.73 -7.24 1.51
N ILE A 143 -3.52 -6.88 1.95
CA ILE A 143 -3.33 -5.77 2.90
C ILE A 143 -3.75 -4.45 2.24
N GLN A 144 -3.32 -4.20 1.01
CA GLN A 144 -3.71 -3.01 0.24
C GLN A 144 -5.22 -2.91 0.07
N MET A 145 -5.86 -4.01 -0.34
CA MET A 145 -7.33 -4.04 -0.50
C MET A 145 -8.05 -3.80 0.83
N ALA A 146 -7.54 -4.34 1.94
CA ALA A 146 -8.10 -4.13 3.27
C ALA A 146 -7.96 -2.68 3.72
N GLN A 147 -6.81 -2.05 3.49
CA GLN A 147 -6.62 -0.63 3.79
C GLN A 147 -7.52 0.25 2.93
N LEU A 148 -7.67 -0.06 1.64
CA LEU A 148 -8.60 0.68 0.77
C LEU A 148 -10.06 0.53 1.23
N GLY A 149 -10.46 -0.65 1.69
CA GLY A 149 -11.77 -0.85 2.32
C GLY A 149 -11.90 -0.08 3.64
N ALA A 150 -10.83 -0.02 4.45
CA ALA A 150 -10.80 0.78 5.66
C ALA A 150 -11.00 2.28 5.37
N ILE A 151 -10.30 2.79 4.35
CA ILE A 151 -10.46 4.17 3.87
C ILE A 151 -11.89 4.40 3.37
N GLY A 152 -12.44 3.46 2.59
CA GLY A 152 -13.81 3.52 2.09
C GLY A 152 -14.84 3.62 3.22
N ASN A 153 -14.75 2.73 4.22
CA ASN A 153 -15.61 2.78 5.41
C ASN A 153 -15.47 4.09 6.19
N TYR A 154 -14.25 4.64 6.27
CA TYR A 154 -14.00 5.89 6.99
C TYR A 154 -14.68 7.10 6.32
N ILE A 155 -14.78 7.11 5.00
CA ILE A 155 -15.40 8.20 4.24
C ILE A 155 -16.85 7.93 3.84
N GLU A 156 -17.41 6.79 4.22
CA GLU A 156 -18.80 6.47 3.96
C GLU A 156 -19.67 7.56 4.61
N LEU A 157 -20.57 8.18 3.83
CA LEU A 157 -21.45 9.28 4.25
C LEU A 157 -20.75 10.61 4.60
N THR A 158 -19.54 10.86 4.11
CA THR A 158 -18.81 12.12 4.38
C THR A 158 -19.03 13.21 3.33
N GLY A 159 -19.79 12.96 2.25
CA GLY A 159 -19.92 13.86 1.11
C GLY A 159 -18.86 13.64 0.03
N ILE A 160 -17.73 12.99 0.34
CA ILE A 160 -16.70 12.63 -0.66
C ILE A 160 -17.26 11.64 -1.69
N PRO A 161 -17.96 10.55 -1.30
CA PRO A 161 -18.56 9.64 -2.27
C PRO A 161 -19.58 10.31 -3.19
N GLU A 162 -20.36 11.26 -2.67
CA GLU A 162 -21.32 12.06 -3.42
C GLU A 162 -20.59 13.00 -4.38
N ALA A 163 -19.53 13.67 -3.93
CA ALA A 163 -18.70 14.52 -4.78
C ALA A 163 -18.09 13.76 -5.96
N TRP A 164 -17.78 12.46 -5.82
CA TRP A 164 -17.35 11.61 -6.93
C TRP A 164 -18.43 11.39 -8.00
N VAL A 165 -19.70 11.34 -7.60
CA VAL A 165 -20.84 11.18 -8.52
C VAL A 165 -21.14 12.53 -9.18
N GLU A 166 -21.26 13.58 -8.38
CA GLU A 166 -21.61 14.94 -8.82
C GLU A 166 -20.55 15.53 -9.78
N SER A 167 -19.27 15.26 -9.53
CA SER A 167 -18.17 15.65 -10.45
C SER A 167 -18.12 14.82 -11.74
N GLY A 168 -18.98 13.81 -11.88
CA GLY A 168 -19.02 12.92 -13.06
C GLY A 168 -17.82 11.96 -13.16
N LEU A 169 -17.04 11.80 -12.09
CA LEU A 169 -15.86 10.93 -12.06
C LEU A 169 -16.25 9.44 -12.09
N TYR A 170 -17.27 9.08 -11.30
CA TYR A 170 -17.70 7.68 -11.12
C TYR A 170 -19.22 7.58 -11.05
N SER A 171 -19.78 6.48 -11.59
CA SER A 171 -21.18 6.13 -11.34
C SER A 171 -21.38 5.61 -9.91
N GLU A 172 -22.61 5.70 -9.38
CA GLU A 172 -22.95 5.20 -8.04
C GLU A 172 -22.50 3.74 -7.81
N THR A 173 -22.71 2.87 -8.81
CA THR A 173 -22.26 1.47 -8.75
C THR A 173 -20.73 1.37 -8.62
N THR A 174 -20.01 2.22 -9.34
CA THR A 174 -18.55 2.25 -9.28
C THR A 174 -18.05 2.77 -7.94
N VAL A 175 -18.73 3.77 -7.37
CA VAL A 175 -18.44 4.30 -6.03
C VAL A 175 -18.56 3.21 -4.97
N LYS A 176 -19.66 2.44 -4.96
CA LYS A 176 -19.82 1.30 -4.03
C LYS A 176 -18.66 0.31 -4.11
N HIS A 177 -18.21 -0.01 -5.32
CA HIS A 177 -17.05 -0.88 -5.50
C HIS A 177 -15.74 -0.24 -5.05
N ILE A 178 -15.57 1.08 -5.21
CA ILE A 178 -14.39 1.79 -4.74
C ILE A 178 -14.32 1.73 -3.21
N LEU A 179 -15.44 2.01 -2.52
CA LEU A 179 -15.57 1.98 -1.07
C LEU A 179 -15.29 0.59 -0.48
N ASP A 180 -15.73 -0.48 -1.16
CA ASP A 180 -15.41 -1.86 -0.79
C ASP A 180 -13.89 -2.18 -0.81
N GLY A 181 -13.05 -1.36 -1.45
CA GLY A 181 -11.60 -1.58 -1.61
C GLY A 181 -11.20 -2.75 -2.51
N LYS A 182 -12.17 -3.57 -2.97
CA LYS A 182 -11.96 -4.77 -3.80
C LYS A 182 -11.23 -4.49 -5.12
N PRO A 183 -11.61 -3.48 -5.93
CA PRO A 183 -10.89 -3.16 -7.15
C PRO A 183 -9.66 -2.33 -6.82
N GLY A 184 -8.66 -2.92 -6.15
CA GLY A 184 -7.56 -2.20 -5.49
C GLY A 184 -6.91 -1.09 -6.32
N ARG A 185 -6.60 -1.35 -7.60
CA ARG A 185 -6.02 -0.34 -8.51
C ARG A 185 -6.97 0.82 -8.83
N ARG A 186 -8.27 0.57 -8.93
CA ARG A 186 -9.28 1.61 -9.21
C ARG A 186 -9.55 2.42 -7.94
N SER A 187 -9.71 1.76 -6.80
CA SER A 187 -9.88 2.44 -5.50
C SER A 187 -8.69 3.34 -5.19
N LEU A 188 -7.46 2.84 -5.34
CA LEU A 188 -6.26 3.64 -5.12
C LEU A 188 -6.24 4.90 -6.02
N LYS A 189 -6.62 4.78 -7.30
CA LYS A 189 -6.68 5.93 -8.21
C LYS A 189 -7.72 6.98 -7.79
N ALA A 190 -8.89 6.54 -7.32
CA ALA A 190 -9.92 7.45 -6.82
C ALA A 190 -9.42 8.24 -5.61
N HIS A 191 -8.78 7.57 -4.66
CA HIS A 191 -8.21 8.22 -3.48
C HIS A 191 -7.03 9.13 -3.82
N ILE A 192 -6.18 8.79 -4.80
CA ILE A 192 -5.12 9.68 -5.30
C ILE A 192 -5.72 10.99 -5.84
N VAL A 193 -6.72 10.91 -6.72
CA VAL A 193 -7.38 12.10 -7.26
C VAL A 193 -7.95 12.95 -6.13
N THR A 194 -8.61 12.30 -5.16
CA THR A 194 -9.26 12.98 -4.03
C THR A 194 -8.26 13.66 -3.11
N VAL A 195 -7.18 12.97 -2.70
CA VAL A 195 -6.17 13.55 -1.80
C VAL A 195 -5.41 14.67 -2.50
N THR A 196 -5.19 14.57 -3.82
CA THR A 196 -4.61 15.66 -4.60
C THR A 196 -5.52 16.88 -4.53
N SER A 197 -6.80 16.77 -4.94
CA SER A 197 -7.76 17.89 -4.89
C SER A 197 -7.87 18.52 -3.50
N LEU A 198 -7.97 17.70 -2.44
CA LEU A 198 -8.02 18.19 -1.06
C LEU A 198 -6.72 18.89 -0.63
N SER A 199 -5.57 18.40 -1.08
CA SER A 199 -4.29 19.04 -0.76
C SER A 199 -4.15 20.40 -1.44
N ILE A 200 -4.71 20.59 -2.64
CA ILE A 200 -4.79 21.90 -3.28
C ILE A 200 -5.57 22.88 -2.40
N LEU A 201 -6.80 22.52 -2.02
CA LEU A 201 -7.67 23.35 -1.18
C LEU A 201 -7.05 23.63 0.20
N LEU A 202 -6.38 22.64 0.78
CA LEU A 202 -5.65 22.79 2.04
C LEU A 202 -4.53 23.84 1.91
N LEU A 203 -3.71 23.73 0.86
CA LEU A 203 -2.59 24.64 0.63
C LEU A 203 -3.08 26.06 0.32
N GLU A 204 -4.18 26.22 -0.42
CA GLU A 204 -4.84 27.51 -0.62
C GLU A 204 -5.23 28.17 0.71
N SER A 205 -5.99 27.46 1.55
CA SER A 205 -6.38 27.93 2.89
C SER A 205 -5.17 28.20 3.80
N PHE A 206 -4.12 27.39 3.71
CA PHE A 206 -2.87 27.61 4.46
C PHE A 206 -2.17 28.90 4.02
N PHE A 207 -2.04 29.15 2.71
CA PHE A 207 -1.36 30.32 2.17
C PHE A 207 -2.17 31.60 2.29
N GLU A 208 -3.50 31.54 2.41
CA GLU A 208 -4.33 32.70 2.78
C GLU A 208 -3.94 33.25 4.17
N LYS A 209 -3.62 32.38 5.13
CA LYS A 209 -3.12 32.83 6.45
C LYS A 209 -1.62 33.09 6.49
N ASN A 210 -0.85 32.55 5.53
CA ASN A 210 0.62 32.59 5.52
C ASN A 210 1.16 33.10 4.17
N HIS A 211 0.66 34.25 3.70
CA HIS A 211 1.02 34.81 2.39
C HIS A 211 2.53 34.95 2.16
N TYR A 212 3.28 35.29 3.20
CA TYR A 212 4.75 35.44 3.15
C TYR A 212 5.48 34.13 2.79
N LEU A 213 4.90 32.96 3.06
CA LEU A 213 5.48 31.66 2.69
C LEU A 213 5.19 31.28 1.23
N LYS A 214 4.15 31.87 0.62
CA LYS A 214 3.66 31.47 -0.71
C LYS A 214 4.71 31.67 -1.79
N GLU A 215 5.39 32.82 -1.77
CA GLU A 215 6.42 33.17 -2.76
C GLU A 215 7.63 32.23 -2.66
N GLY A 216 8.16 32.00 -1.45
CA GLY A 216 9.27 31.08 -1.23
C GLY A 216 8.95 29.64 -1.63
N CYS A 217 7.76 29.14 -1.27
CA CYS A 217 7.32 27.79 -1.63
C CYS A 217 7.10 27.65 -3.15
N SER A 218 6.57 28.69 -3.79
CA SER A 218 6.33 28.72 -5.23
C SER A 218 7.64 28.75 -6.04
N ALA A 219 8.64 29.50 -5.59
CA ALA A 219 9.97 29.50 -6.19
C ALA A 219 10.61 28.09 -6.14
N ILE A 220 10.54 27.43 -4.98
CA ILE A 220 11.00 26.05 -4.79
C ILE A 220 10.26 25.09 -5.73
N ALA A 221 8.94 25.20 -5.83
CA ALA A 221 8.09 24.38 -6.70
C ALA A 221 8.43 24.53 -8.20
N ILE A 222 8.65 25.77 -8.68
CA ILE A 222 8.99 26.05 -10.08
C ILE A 222 10.34 25.45 -10.45
N GLU A 223 11.33 25.58 -9.56
CA GLU A 223 12.67 25.03 -9.77
C GLU A 223 12.63 23.50 -9.94
N MET A 224 11.88 22.80 -9.06
CA MET A 224 11.69 21.36 -9.14
C MET A 224 11.09 20.93 -10.48
N ARG A 225 10.06 21.65 -10.92
CA ARG A 225 9.38 21.37 -12.19
C ARG A 225 10.33 21.51 -13.37
N ASN A 226 11.20 22.53 -13.37
CA ASN A 226 12.18 22.72 -14.43
C ASN A 226 13.19 21.56 -14.48
N ILE A 227 13.63 21.07 -13.32
CA ILE A 227 14.52 19.90 -13.23
C ILE A 227 13.81 18.63 -13.71
N TRP A 228 12.53 18.47 -13.40
CA TRP A 228 11.77 17.31 -13.87
C TRP A 228 11.59 17.27 -15.38
N LYS A 229 11.61 18.42 -16.05
CA LYS A 229 11.63 18.48 -17.52
C LYS A 229 12.95 17.97 -18.12
N THR A 230 14.08 18.08 -17.41
CA THR A 230 15.38 17.61 -17.90
C THR A 230 15.54 16.09 -17.77
N LYS A 231 14.76 15.43 -16.91
CA LYS A 231 14.71 13.96 -16.70
C LYS A 231 16.03 13.33 -16.23
N ASP A 232 17.00 14.09 -15.73
CA ASP A 232 18.22 13.53 -15.14
C ASP A 232 17.96 13.04 -13.70
N ARG A 233 18.18 11.75 -13.46
CA ARG A 233 17.90 11.08 -12.18
C ARG A 233 18.83 11.54 -11.04
N CYS A 234 20.09 11.83 -11.35
CA CYS A 234 21.07 12.26 -10.34
C CYS A 234 20.72 13.66 -9.83
N ASP A 235 20.37 14.55 -10.77
CA ASP A 235 19.94 15.91 -10.47
C ASP A 235 18.64 15.91 -9.67
N ILE A 236 17.66 15.08 -10.04
CA ILE A 236 16.38 14.99 -9.31
C ILE A 236 16.58 14.61 -7.84
N THR A 237 17.44 13.62 -7.55
CA THR A 237 17.62 13.12 -6.18
C THR A 237 18.33 14.16 -5.30
N THR A 238 19.40 14.75 -5.82
CA THR A 238 20.19 15.78 -5.12
C THR A 238 19.35 17.03 -4.86
N GLN A 239 18.56 17.46 -5.85
CA GLN A 239 17.74 18.66 -5.74
C GLN A 239 16.51 18.44 -4.85
N SER A 240 15.91 17.25 -4.86
CA SER A 240 14.85 16.90 -3.89
C SER A 240 15.34 17.06 -2.45
N HIS A 241 16.60 16.69 -2.17
CA HIS A 241 17.21 16.90 -0.86
C HIS A 241 17.47 18.38 -0.57
N SER A 242 18.06 19.13 -1.51
CA SER A 242 18.28 20.59 -1.38
C SER A 242 16.98 21.36 -1.09
N MET A 243 15.91 21.05 -1.81
CA MET A 243 14.60 21.67 -1.60
C MET A 243 14.00 21.35 -0.23
N ARG A 244 14.15 20.10 0.23
CA ARG A 244 13.69 19.68 1.55
C ARG A 244 14.33 20.56 2.63
N GLU A 245 15.64 20.81 2.53
CA GLU A 245 16.32 21.69 3.48
C GLU A 245 15.83 23.13 3.37
N ARG A 246 15.66 23.67 2.15
CA ARG A 246 15.10 25.02 1.96
C ARG A 246 13.69 25.20 2.50
N LEU A 247 12.84 24.17 2.44
CA LEU A 247 11.51 24.21 3.05
C LEU A 247 11.58 24.18 4.58
N LYS A 248 12.57 23.48 5.15
CA LYS A 248 12.83 23.55 6.60
C LYS A 248 13.32 24.94 6.99
N ASP A 249 14.18 25.57 6.18
CA ASP A 249 14.66 26.93 6.43
C ASP A 249 13.51 27.97 6.41
N LEU A 250 12.44 27.69 5.66
CA LEU A 250 11.21 28.49 5.65
C LEU A 250 10.26 28.18 6.82
N ASP A 251 10.64 27.27 7.74
CA ASP A 251 9.78 26.70 8.79
C ASP A 251 8.46 26.14 8.26
N PHE A 252 8.38 25.79 6.97
CA PHE A 252 7.14 25.35 6.32
C PHE A 252 6.53 24.12 7.02
N PRO A 253 7.31 23.04 7.31
CA PRO A 253 6.83 21.88 8.08
C PRO A 253 6.13 22.27 9.39
N LEU A 254 6.79 23.09 10.21
CA LEU A 254 6.32 23.48 11.54
C LEU A 254 5.07 24.38 11.44
N LYS A 255 5.05 25.31 10.48
CA LYS A 255 3.91 26.21 10.25
C LYS A 255 2.69 25.44 9.77
N LEU A 256 2.86 24.48 8.86
CA LEU A 256 1.79 23.61 8.40
C LEU A 256 1.26 22.73 9.53
N GLU A 257 2.13 22.21 10.40
CA GLU A 257 1.73 21.45 11.59
C GLU A 257 0.87 22.27 12.55
N ASN A 258 1.30 23.50 12.85
CA ASN A 258 0.55 24.41 13.72
C ASN A 258 -0.81 24.75 13.12
N PHE A 259 -0.87 25.00 11.81
CA PHE A 259 -2.12 25.21 11.10
C PHE A 259 -3.06 23.99 11.21
N PHE A 260 -2.52 22.78 11.02
CA PHE A 260 -3.30 21.55 11.21
C PHE A 260 -3.84 21.41 12.63
N LYS A 261 -3.07 21.74 13.66
CA LYS A 261 -3.51 21.68 15.07
C LYS A 261 -4.64 22.68 15.33
N GLU A 262 -4.41 23.94 15.01
CA GLU A 262 -5.39 25.04 15.19
C GLU A 262 -6.72 24.71 14.51
N LYS A 263 -6.69 24.36 13.21
CA LYS A 263 -7.91 24.10 12.44
C LYS A 263 -8.62 22.81 12.85
N SER A 264 -7.89 21.79 13.31
CA SER A 264 -8.51 20.54 13.80
C SER A 264 -9.27 20.72 15.11
N GLU A 265 -8.89 21.70 15.94
CA GLU A 265 -9.61 22.05 17.16
C GLU A 265 -10.89 22.83 16.86
N LEU A 266 -10.86 23.65 15.80
CA LEU A 266 -11.98 24.52 15.42
C LEU A 266 -13.05 23.80 14.57
N SER A 267 -12.65 22.85 13.71
CA SER A 267 -13.55 22.21 12.75
C SER A 267 -13.47 20.69 12.80
N PRO A 268 -14.56 20.00 13.22
CA PRO A 268 -14.65 18.54 13.13
C PRO A 268 -14.50 18.01 11.70
N THR A 269 -15.01 18.75 10.71
CA THR A 269 -14.87 18.40 9.28
C THR A 269 -13.41 18.44 8.85
N PHE A 270 -12.68 19.50 9.22
CA PHE A 270 -11.25 19.61 8.94
C PHE A 270 -10.49 18.43 9.55
N LYS A 271 -10.77 18.10 10.81
CA LYS A 271 -10.15 16.98 11.52
C LYS A 271 -10.44 15.64 10.82
N MET A 272 -11.69 15.42 10.40
CA MET A 272 -12.08 14.22 9.67
C MET A 272 -11.34 14.10 8.34
N VAL A 273 -11.30 15.18 7.54
CA VAL A 273 -10.64 15.20 6.23
C VAL A 273 -9.13 15.04 6.38
N LYS A 274 -8.51 15.69 7.36
CA LYS A 274 -7.08 15.51 7.68
C LYS A 274 -6.74 14.04 7.96
N ASN A 275 -7.56 13.37 8.77
CA ASN A 275 -7.38 11.94 9.07
C ASN A 275 -7.55 11.07 7.82
N TYR A 276 -8.53 11.37 6.97
CA TYR A 276 -8.67 10.69 5.67
C TYR A 276 -7.41 10.86 4.80
N MET A 277 -6.92 12.09 4.66
CA MET A 277 -5.70 12.36 3.90
C MET A 277 -4.51 11.56 4.45
N HIS A 278 -4.37 11.48 5.78
CA HIS A 278 -3.34 10.68 6.42
C HIS A 278 -3.47 9.18 6.08
N MET A 279 -4.66 8.60 6.17
CA MET A 279 -4.90 7.20 5.76
C MET A 279 -4.49 6.95 4.30
N VAL A 280 -4.79 7.89 3.39
CA VAL A 280 -4.41 7.80 1.98
C VAL A 280 -2.90 7.93 1.81
N PHE A 281 -2.23 8.86 2.49
CA PHE A 281 -0.77 8.99 2.43
C PHE A 281 -0.05 7.74 2.96
N SER A 282 -0.51 7.13 4.08
CA SER A 282 0.02 5.85 4.54
C SER A 282 -0.18 4.76 3.47
N MET A 283 -1.31 4.76 2.76
CA MET A 283 -1.58 3.82 1.66
C MET A 283 -0.63 4.02 0.47
N LEU A 284 -0.32 5.28 0.12
CA LEU A 284 0.66 5.62 -0.91
C LEU A 284 2.09 5.28 -0.48
N ALA A 285 2.44 5.47 0.79
CA ALA A 285 3.71 5.04 1.35
C ALA A 285 3.88 3.52 1.25
N PHE A 286 2.83 2.75 1.56
CA PHE A 286 2.85 1.30 1.39
C PHE A 286 3.02 0.91 -0.09
N ALA A 287 2.25 1.51 -1.01
CA ALA A 287 2.39 1.25 -2.44
C ALA A 287 3.80 1.58 -2.97
N ARG A 288 4.36 2.74 -2.58
CA ARG A 288 5.75 3.15 -2.86
C ARG A 288 6.76 2.14 -2.31
N SER A 289 6.52 1.63 -1.10
CA SER A 289 7.41 0.65 -0.47
C SER A 289 7.54 -0.63 -1.28
N THR A 290 6.41 -1.18 -1.76
CA THR A 290 6.38 -2.35 -2.64
C THR A 290 7.08 -2.04 -3.96
N ARG A 291 6.74 -0.91 -4.60
CA ARG A 291 7.24 -0.51 -5.92
C ARG A 291 8.74 -0.26 -5.96
N ASN A 292 9.32 0.20 -4.85
CA ASN A 292 10.75 0.44 -4.66
C ASN A 292 11.48 -0.67 -3.90
N ALA A 293 10.79 -1.74 -3.52
CA ALA A 293 11.32 -2.76 -2.62
C ALA A 293 11.92 -2.20 -1.31
N ASN A 294 11.35 -1.10 -0.79
CA ASN A 294 11.82 -0.44 0.43
C ASN A 294 11.18 -1.08 1.67
N TRP A 295 11.94 -1.95 2.31
CA TRP A 295 11.50 -2.68 3.51
C TRP A 295 11.08 -1.78 4.67
N ASN A 296 11.89 -0.76 5.00
CA ASN A 296 11.64 0.06 6.19
C ASN A 296 10.35 0.88 6.02
N LEU A 297 10.14 1.44 4.83
CA LEU A 297 8.92 2.17 4.51
C LEU A 297 7.69 1.26 4.57
N ARG A 298 7.83 -0.01 4.17
CA ARG A 298 6.75 -0.99 4.26
C ARG A 298 6.33 -1.24 5.70
N ILE A 299 7.29 -1.45 6.60
CA ILE A 299 7.00 -1.70 8.02
C ILE A 299 6.38 -0.46 8.68
N ALA A 300 6.88 0.74 8.38
CA ALA A 300 6.30 1.99 8.87
C ALA A 300 4.83 2.15 8.42
N ALA A 301 4.54 1.93 7.14
CA ALA A 301 3.18 2.03 6.63
C ALA A 301 2.25 0.94 7.20
N LEU A 302 2.76 -0.27 7.47
CA LEU A 302 1.99 -1.32 8.15
C LEU A 302 1.66 -0.98 9.61
N ASP A 303 2.58 -0.34 10.32
CA ASP A 303 2.35 0.13 11.68
C ASP A 303 1.20 1.14 11.71
N ASP A 304 1.16 2.06 10.74
CA ASP A 304 0.04 2.99 10.55
C ASP A 304 -1.27 2.28 10.18
N PHE A 305 -1.25 1.36 9.22
CA PHE A 305 -2.44 0.58 8.85
C PHE A 305 -3.03 -0.16 10.06
N THR A 306 -2.17 -0.71 10.92
CA THR A 306 -2.58 -1.47 12.09
C THR A 306 -3.47 -0.63 13.01
N LYS A 307 -3.15 0.66 13.21
CA LYS A 307 -3.96 1.60 14.00
C LYS A 307 -5.38 1.71 13.43
N TYR A 308 -5.49 1.91 12.12
CA TYR A 308 -6.77 2.01 11.42
C TYR A 308 -7.55 0.69 11.40
N PHE A 309 -6.86 -0.44 11.25
CA PHE A 309 -7.49 -1.75 11.30
C PHE A 309 -8.12 -2.03 12.66
N PHE A 310 -7.49 -1.61 13.76
CA PHE A 310 -8.11 -1.67 15.09
C PHE A 310 -9.29 -0.71 15.21
N ALA A 311 -9.15 0.53 14.76
CA ALA A 311 -10.20 1.55 14.86
C ALA A 311 -11.47 1.19 14.07
N LEU A 312 -11.33 0.48 12.94
CA LEU A 312 -12.43 0.17 12.00
C LEU A 312 -12.88 -1.30 12.04
N ASP A 313 -12.63 -1.99 13.16
CA ASP A 313 -12.98 -3.41 13.41
C ASP A 313 -12.50 -4.42 12.34
N LEU A 314 -11.39 -4.14 11.66
CA LEU A 314 -10.73 -5.07 10.74
C LEU A 314 -9.84 -6.05 11.51
N ARG A 315 -10.41 -6.71 12.53
CA ARG A 315 -9.71 -7.55 13.52
C ARG A 315 -8.72 -8.54 12.93
N ASN A 316 -9.10 -9.23 11.85
CA ASN A 316 -8.23 -10.21 11.21
C ASN A 316 -6.94 -9.56 10.71
N TYR A 317 -7.03 -8.39 10.08
CA TYR A 317 -5.87 -7.66 9.57
C TYR A 317 -5.08 -7.01 10.70
N ALA A 318 -5.77 -6.42 11.68
CA ALA A 318 -5.15 -5.79 12.84
C ALA A 318 -4.22 -6.76 13.58
N PHE A 319 -4.71 -7.95 13.95
CA PHE A 319 -3.90 -8.92 14.68
C PHE A 319 -2.76 -9.52 13.85
N LEU A 320 -3.00 -9.84 12.58
CA LEU A 320 -1.96 -10.41 11.73
C LEU A 320 -0.84 -9.40 11.44
N CYS A 321 -1.17 -8.14 11.18
CA CYS A 321 -0.17 -7.10 10.95
C CYS A 321 0.60 -6.79 12.23
N ALA A 322 -0.08 -6.64 13.37
CA ALA A 322 0.57 -6.41 14.66
C ALA A 322 1.52 -7.55 15.05
N TRP A 323 1.08 -8.80 14.85
CA TRP A 323 1.92 -9.97 15.08
C TRP A 323 3.16 -9.96 14.18
N TYR A 324 2.96 -9.74 12.89
CA TYR A 324 4.05 -9.68 11.92
C TYR A 324 5.07 -8.58 12.26
N ILE A 325 4.62 -7.38 12.66
CA ILE A 325 5.51 -6.30 13.09
C ILE A 325 6.33 -6.72 14.33
N SER A 326 5.72 -7.42 15.29
CA SER A 326 6.43 -7.98 16.44
C SER A 326 7.51 -8.98 16.04
N GLU A 327 7.23 -9.86 15.08
CA GLU A 327 8.22 -10.81 14.56
C GLU A 327 9.38 -10.09 13.87
N VAL A 328 9.09 -9.07 13.05
CA VAL A 328 10.13 -8.25 12.39
C VAL A 328 11.01 -7.56 13.42
N ARG A 329 10.43 -6.94 14.47
CA ARG A 329 11.19 -6.32 15.57
C ARG A 329 12.06 -7.34 16.31
N SER A 330 11.58 -8.58 16.45
CA SER A 330 12.35 -9.65 17.08
C SER A 330 13.56 -10.10 16.24
N LEU A 331 13.50 -10.01 14.91
CA LEU A 331 14.65 -10.29 14.04
C LEU A 331 15.82 -9.33 14.28
N GLU A 332 15.55 -8.09 14.71
CA GLU A 332 16.60 -7.12 15.03
C GLU A 332 17.48 -7.56 16.19
N ILE A 333 17.03 -8.52 17.01
CA ILE A 333 17.78 -9.05 18.14
C ILE A 333 18.28 -10.47 17.84
N LEU A 334 17.45 -11.27 17.17
CA LEU A 334 17.65 -12.71 17.06
C LEU A 334 18.32 -13.16 15.77
N ASP A 335 18.22 -12.40 14.68
CA ASP A 335 18.56 -12.87 13.33
C ASP A 335 18.82 -11.71 12.34
N HIS A 336 19.98 -11.06 12.53
CA HIS A 336 20.42 -9.93 11.69
C HIS A 336 20.64 -10.30 10.23
N GLU A 337 21.00 -11.55 9.94
CA GLU A 337 21.21 -12.01 8.57
C GLU A 337 19.89 -12.00 7.78
N THR A 338 18.85 -12.63 8.33
CA THR A 338 17.51 -12.64 7.71
C THR A 338 17.01 -11.20 7.52
N LEU A 339 17.21 -10.34 8.51
CA LEU A 339 16.83 -8.92 8.41
C LEU A 339 17.58 -8.19 7.29
N THR A 340 18.88 -8.47 7.11
CA THR A 340 19.69 -7.88 6.04
C THR A 340 19.19 -8.32 4.66
N GLN A 341 18.83 -9.60 4.51
CA GLN A 341 18.24 -10.11 3.28
C GLN A 341 16.89 -9.44 2.98
N LEU A 342 16.03 -9.25 3.98
CA LEU A 342 14.75 -8.56 3.81
C LEU A 342 14.93 -7.08 3.41
N LYS A 343 15.88 -6.39 4.06
CA LYS A 343 16.22 -4.99 3.76
C LYS A 343 16.85 -4.80 2.39
N SER A 344 17.49 -5.83 1.81
CA SER A 344 18.04 -5.77 0.46
C SER A 344 16.97 -5.59 -0.63
N GLY A 345 15.70 -5.87 -0.34
CA GLY A 345 14.59 -5.71 -1.28
C GLY A 345 14.53 -6.78 -2.39
N ASN A 346 15.50 -7.70 -2.43
CA ASN A 346 15.64 -8.72 -3.48
C ASN A 346 14.51 -9.76 -3.56
N TRP A 347 13.55 -9.72 -2.63
CA TRP A 347 12.43 -10.66 -2.56
C TRP A 347 11.17 -10.13 -3.29
N TYR A 348 11.15 -8.86 -3.69
CA TYR A 348 10.08 -8.33 -4.51
C TYR A 348 10.28 -8.65 -6.00
N PRO A 349 9.31 -9.31 -6.67
CA PRO A 349 9.42 -9.57 -8.09
C PRO A 349 9.32 -8.28 -8.91
N ASN A 350 10.24 -8.11 -9.85
CA ASN A 350 10.17 -7.07 -10.87
C ASN A 350 10.12 -7.72 -12.26
N LYS A 351 9.08 -7.37 -13.05
CA LYS A 351 8.87 -7.90 -14.40
C LYS A 351 9.50 -7.00 -15.48
N SER A 352 10.08 -5.86 -15.11
CA SER A 352 10.66 -4.89 -16.04
C SER A 352 11.97 -4.32 -15.48
N ASN A 353 12.82 -3.80 -16.35
CA ASN A 353 14.02 -3.07 -15.90
C ASN A 353 13.71 -1.62 -15.48
N ASN A 354 12.45 -1.20 -15.54
CA ASN A 354 12.04 0.14 -15.13
C ASN A 354 12.11 0.26 -13.59
N PRO A 355 12.62 1.39 -13.06
CA PRO A 355 12.52 1.67 -11.63
C PRO A 355 11.04 1.81 -11.22
N PHE A 356 10.75 1.67 -9.92
CA PHE A 356 9.39 1.81 -9.38
C PHE A 356 8.35 0.81 -9.96
N CYS A 357 8.79 -0.38 -10.37
CA CYS A 357 7.93 -1.37 -11.03
C CYS A 357 7.85 -2.72 -10.30
N CYS A 358 8.42 -2.82 -9.09
CA CYS A 358 8.28 -4.01 -8.26
C CYS A 358 6.81 -4.25 -7.89
N LEU A 359 6.43 -5.52 -7.78
CA LEU A 359 5.08 -5.95 -7.43
C LEU A 359 5.11 -6.74 -6.14
N GLY A 360 4.02 -6.72 -5.38
CA GLY A 360 3.83 -7.65 -4.26
C GLY A 360 3.97 -9.09 -4.75
N VAL A 361 4.58 -9.97 -3.95
CA VAL A 361 4.80 -11.36 -4.35
C VAL A 361 3.48 -12.06 -4.67
N ASP A 362 2.47 -11.86 -3.84
CA ASP A 362 1.10 -12.38 -4.05
C ASP A 362 0.40 -11.75 -5.26
N GLU A 363 0.59 -10.45 -5.51
CA GLU A 363 0.11 -9.81 -6.75
C GLU A 363 0.78 -10.41 -8.00
N ALA A 364 2.09 -10.62 -7.96
CA ALA A 364 2.81 -11.22 -9.07
C ALA A 364 2.36 -12.66 -9.33
N LEU A 365 2.15 -13.44 -8.25
CA LEU A 365 1.59 -14.79 -8.31
C LEU A 365 0.17 -14.79 -8.89
N GLU A 366 -0.71 -13.88 -8.47
CA GLU A 366 -2.07 -13.81 -9.01
C GLU A 366 -2.07 -13.46 -10.51
N GLN A 367 -1.16 -12.59 -10.94
CA GLN A 367 -0.97 -12.30 -12.37
C GLN A 367 -0.50 -13.52 -13.16
N GLU A 368 0.44 -14.31 -12.64
CA GLU A 368 0.87 -15.55 -13.31
C GLU A 368 -0.24 -16.62 -13.29
N ASN A 369 -0.92 -16.79 -12.15
CA ASN A 369 -2.07 -17.69 -12.04
C ASN A 369 -3.16 -17.34 -13.05
N ARG A 370 -3.45 -16.05 -13.25
CA ARG A 370 -4.42 -15.59 -14.26
C ARG A 370 -4.03 -16.01 -15.68
N ARG A 371 -2.74 -16.08 -15.99
CA ARG A 371 -2.25 -16.52 -17.31
C ARG A 371 -2.34 -18.04 -17.48
N LEU A 372 -2.13 -18.79 -16.40
CA LEU A 372 -2.26 -20.24 -16.40
C LEU A 372 -3.73 -20.69 -16.44
N LYS A 373 -4.64 -19.89 -15.88
CA LYS A 373 -6.08 -20.12 -15.90
C LYS A 373 -6.65 -19.90 -17.32
N VAL A 374 -6.69 -20.96 -18.13
CA VAL A 374 -7.62 -21.08 -19.29
C VAL A 374 -9.09 -21.06 -18.82
N LEU A 375 -10.08 -20.95 -19.71
CA LEU A 375 -11.52 -21.04 -19.39
C LEU A 375 -11.80 -22.21 -18.42
N GLY A 376 -12.05 -21.90 -17.14
CA GLY A 376 -12.30 -22.86 -16.04
C GLY A 376 -11.16 -23.03 -15.02
N GLY A 377 -9.91 -22.71 -15.36
CA GLY A 377 -8.75 -22.88 -14.46
C GLY A 377 -8.55 -24.32 -13.99
N ILE A 378 -7.97 -24.50 -12.79
CA ILE A 378 -7.90 -25.83 -12.11
C ILE A 378 -9.30 -26.34 -11.74
N VAL A 379 -10.30 -25.44 -11.64
CA VAL A 379 -11.70 -25.78 -11.32
C VAL A 379 -12.35 -26.41 -12.55
N GLY A 380 -12.11 -27.71 -12.72
CA GLY A 380 -12.54 -28.49 -13.89
C GLY A 380 -11.50 -29.51 -14.35
N ILE A 381 -10.24 -29.35 -13.94
CA ILE A 381 -9.19 -30.36 -14.14
C ILE A 381 -9.39 -31.46 -13.10
N THR A 382 -9.51 -32.71 -13.57
CA THR A 382 -9.61 -33.89 -12.69
C THR A 382 -8.47 -33.90 -11.66
N ARG A 383 -8.76 -34.21 -10.37
CA ARG A 383 -7.76 -34.32 -9.28
C ARG A 383 -6.75 -35.49 -9.46
N ARG A 384 -6.68 -36.10 -10.65
CA ARG A 384 -5.73 -37.17 -10.96
C ARG A 384 -4.32 -36.57 -11.03
N GLN A 385 -3.38 -37.14 -10.27
CA GLN A 385 -2.01 -36.64 -10.14
C GLN A 385 -1.34 -36.43 -11.49
N GLN A 386 -1.47 -37.37 -12.43
CA GLN A 386 -0.87 -37.27 -13.77
C GLN A 386 -1.38 -36.06 -14.56
N THR A 387 -2.68 -35.76 -14.47
CA THR A 387 -3.28 -34.61 -15.15
C THR A 387 -2.81 -33.30 -14.54
N LEU A 388 -2.73 -33.24 -13.20
CA LEU A 388 -2.18 -32.07 -12.49
C LEU A 388 -0.70 -31.86 -12.83
N THR A 389 0.12 -32.92 -12.84
CA THR A 389 1.52 -32.85 -13.23
C THR A 389 1.68 -32.32 -14.65
N LYS A 390 0.90 -32.85 -15.61
CA LYS A 390 0.91 -32.34 -16.99
C LYS A 390 0.51 -30.86 -17.05
N TYR A 391 -0.52 -30.45 -16.32
CA TYR A 391 -0.96 -29.06 -16.27
C TYR A 391 0.13 -28.13 -15.71
N PHE A 392 0.73 -28.48 -14.56
CA PHE A 392 1.76 -27.64 -13.92
C PHE A 392 3.08 -27.62 -14.68
N LEU A 393 3.41 -28.64 -15.47
CA LEU A 393 4.60 -28.64 -16.34
C LEU A 393 4.35 -27.93 -17.67
N ALA A 394 3.20 -28.14 -18.31
CA ALA A 394 2.93 -27.62 -19.65
C ALA A 394 2.41 -26.18 -19.65
N SER A 395 1.52 -25.81 -18.72
CA SER A 395 0.86 -24.50 -18.75
C SER A 395 1.82 -23.31 -18.65
N PRO A 396 2.86 -23.35 -17.79
CA PRO A 396 3.85 -22.27 -17.75
C PRO A 396 4.62 -22.11 -19.06
N GLU A 397 5.00 -23.22 -19.71
CA GLU A 397 5.71 -23.19 -20.99
C GLU A 397 4.79 -22.70 -22.13
N ILE A 398 3.51 -23.10 -22.14
CA ILE A 398 2.53 -22.58 -23.10
C ILE A 398 2.36 -21.07 -22.92
N ALA A 399 2.16 -20.58 -21.69
CA ALA A 399 2.03 -19.16 -21.40
C ALA A 399 3.27 -18.35 -21.83
N LYS A 400 4.46 -18.93 -21.66
CA LYS A 400 5.73 -18.34 -22.11
C LYS A 400 5.82 -18.26 -23.64
N LEU A 401 5.44 -19.33 -24.35
CA LEU A 401 5.41 -19.36 -25.81
C LEU A 401 4.41 -18.35 -26.38
N THR A 402 3.20 -18.27 -25.80
CA THR A 402 2.20 -17.26 -26.18
C THR A 402 2.76 -15.85 -26.04
N ARG A 403 3.46 -15.55 -24.92
CA ARG A 403 4.10 -14.25 -24.72
C ARG A 403 5.17 -13.95 -25.78
N GLN A 404 5.98 -14.94 -26.12
CA GLN A 404 7.02 -14.78 -27.15
C GLN A 404 6.37 -14.51 -28.52
N ALA A 405 5.29 -15.23 -28.84
CA ALA A 405 4.51 -14.98 -30.05
C ALA A 405 3.91 -13.56 -30.06
N ASP A 406 3.32 -13.11 -28.95
CA ASP A 406 2.77 -11.75 -28.82
C ASP A 406 3.84 -10.68 -29.03
N VAL A 407 5.06 -10.88 -28.50
CA VAL A 407 6.18 -9.94 -28.68
C VAL A 407 6.63 -9.91 -30.15
N VAL A 408 6.66 -11.06 -30.82
CA VAL A 408 7.02 -11.14 -32.25
C VAL A 408 5.95 -10.50 -33.13
N SER A 409 4.66 -10.61 -32.77
CA SER A 409 3.56 -9.99 -33.50
C SER A 409 3.39 -8.49 -33.18
N SER A 410 3.85 -8.04 -32.01
CA SER A 410 3.76 -6.65 -31.57
C SER A 410 5.03 -5.88 -31.94
N SER A 411 4.99 -5.06 -32.98
CA SER A 411 6.06 -4.12 -33.36
C SER A 411 6.23 -2.94 -32.39
N SER A 412 6.07 -3.15 -31.07
CA SER A 412 6.07 -2.07 -30.09
C SER A 412 7.35 -2.04 -29.26
N ASN A 413 8.27 -1.13 -29.64
CA ASN A 413 9.29 -0.59 -28.76
C ASN A 413 8.63 0.23 -27.64
N LYS A 414 8.10 -0.40 -26.60
CA LYS A 414 7.67 0.32 -25.38
C LYS A 414 8.79 0.30 -24.35
N ALA A 415 9.75 1.21 -24.54
CA ALA A 415 10.77 1.49 -23.53
C ALA A 415 10.18 2.16 -22.26
N MET A 416 8.99 2.77 -22.36
CA MET A 416 8.40 3.59 -21.29
C MET A 416 7.20 2.92 -20.62
N HIS A 417 7.13 2.99 -19.29
CA HIS A 417 6.02 2.41 -18.51
C HIS A 417 4.68 3.06 -18.87
N HIS A 418 3.62 2.27 -18.97
CA HIS A 418 2.31 2.74 -19.43
C HIS A 418 1.72 3.88 -18.59
N GLU A 419 2.02 3.96 -17.28
CA GLU A 419 1.58 5.05 -16.39
C GLU A 419 2.27 6.39 -16.67
N VAL A 420 3.40 6.39 -17.39
CA VAL A 420 4.12 7.61 -17.81
C VAL A 420 3.54 8.17 -19.12
N ASN A 421 2.47 7.57 -19.65
CA ASN A 421 1.81 8.07 -20.84
C ASN A 421 1.09 9.39 -20.55
N ASN A 422 1.36 10.42 -21.36
CA ASN A 422 0.72 11.73 -21.27
C ASN A 422 -0.80 11.64 -21.20
N ALA A 423 -1.44 10.75 -21.97
CA ALA A 423 -2.88 10.59 -21.95
C ALA A 423 -3.43 10.18 -20.56
N ILE A 424 -2.65 9.40 -19.79
CA ILE A 424 -3.03 9.01 -18.42
C ILE A 424 -2.90 10.21 -17.48
N SER A 425 -1.80 10.95 -17.57
CA SER A 425 -1.56 12.17 -16.79
C SER A 425 -2.65 13.23 -17.05
N THR A 426 -2.93 13.54 -18.32
CA THR A 426 -3.99 14.49 -18.70
C THR A 426 -5.36 14.08 -18.17
N ARG A 427 -5.70 12.78 -18.19
CA ARG A 427 -6.95 12.30 -17.61
C ARG A 427 -6.98 12.46 -16.09
N GLN A 428 -5.88 12.20 -15.40
CA GLN A 428 -5.80 12.39 -13.95
C GLN A 428 -6.00 13.86 -13.59
N ASN A 429 -5.32 14.79 -14.26
CA ASN A 429 -5.46 16.23 -14.00
C ASN A 429 -6.90 16.70 -14.26
N ARG A 430 -7.53 16.26 -15.35
CA ARG A 430 -8.96 16.54 -15.61
C ARG A 430 -9.86 16.07 -14.47
N ASN A 431 -9.61 14.88 -13.93
CA ASN A 431 -10.38 14.37 -12.80
C ASN A 431 -10.13 15.17 -11.52
N VAL A 432 -8.89 15.61 -11.28
CA VAL A 432 -8.54 16.48 -10.13
C VAL A 432 -9.28 17.80 -10.23
N ILE A 433 -9.26 18.46 -11.39
CA ILE A 433 -9.95 19.74 -11.64
C ILE A 433 -11.46 19.58 -11.46
N ALA A 434 -12.07 18.56 -12.06
CA ALA A 434 -13.51 18.33 -11.94
C ALA A 434 -13.94 18.10 -10.48
N LEU A 435 -13.15 17.33 -9.71
CA LEU A 435 -13.42 17.11 -8.30
C LEU A 435 -13.15 18.37 -7.46
N LEU A 436 -12.11 19.13 -7.77
CA LEU A 436 -11.78 20.39 -7.10
C LEU A 436 -12.93 21.40 -7.24
N GLN A 437 -13.43 21.60 -8.46
CA GLN A 437 -14.57 22.48 -8.74
C GLN A 437 -15.82 22.06 -7.95
N CYS A 438 -16.09 20.76 -7.89
CA CYS A 438 -17.19 20.20 -7.11
C CYS A 438 -17.00 20.46 -5.60
N LEU A 439 -15.83 20.16 -5.04
CA LEU A 439 -15.59 20.36 -3.61
C LEU A 439 -15.67 21.84 -3.21
N SER A 440 -15.18 22.74 -4.06
CA SER A 440 -15.27 24.19 -3.84
C SER A 440 -16.69 24.73 -3.91
N SER A 441 -17.57 24.14 -4.74
CA SER A 441 -18.96 24.60 -4.86
C SER A 441 -19.87 24.09 -3.75
N TYR A 442 -19.65 22.87 -3.26
CA TYR A 442 -20.49 22.26 -2.23
C TYR A 442 -20.10 22.67 -0.81
N THR A 443 -18.88 22.33 -0.37
CA THR A 443 -18.37 22.68 0.97
C THR A 443 -16.85 22.52 0.95
N ASN A 444 -16.10 23.62 0.90
CA ASN A 444 -14.65 23.56 1.08
C ASN A 444 -14.34 23.14 2.53
N PRO A 445 -13.76 21.95 2.79
CA PRO A 445 -13.57 21.45 4.15
C PRO A 445 -12.47 22.20 4.92
N PHE A 446 -11.75 23.11 4.27
CA PHE A 446 -10.63 23.87 4.82
C PHE A 446 -10.91 25.35 5.06
N GLN A 447 -12.10 25.86 4.68
CA GLN A 447 -12.52 27.22 5.01
C GLN A 447 -12.92 27.33 6.48
#